data_AF-A0A0E3PRM1-F1
#
_entry.id   AF-A0A0E3PRM1-F1
#
_cell.length_a   1.000
_cell.length_b   1.000
_cell.length_c   1.000
_cell.angle_alpha   90.00
_cell.angle_beta   90.00
_cell.angle_gamma   90.00
#
_symmetry.space_group_name_H-M   'P 1'
#
loop_
_entity.id
_entity.type
_entity.pdbx_description
1 polymer ?
#
loop_
_entity_poly.entity_id
_entity_poly.type
_entity_poly.pdbx_seq_one_letter_code
_entity_poly.pdbx_strand_id
1 'polypeptide(L)'
;MNRNKIGVGILVLATLLVGMVLIPAVSAQKESSNVTYSLGMISEKQAEEVASYSIKEISGSVPNFEDWGDATVKQSTAYYDLDGKRSAYSFNVIENKQQAGYIFISATKDNYPVLEFSKGKIPNEIPEFTTRSKSLAQERANKIRLESNEKEELTIGKMKPLYLGPTFYYAEYALIDTEGKAKEKVIVDLPFSTIVDFNKSNVSIPVNEEDCLFNNTYLQQQQEMRTQNSNTKWTVLEKEIANSSSYSTSSSSKL
;
A
#
# COMPACT_ATOMS: atom_id res chain seq x y z
N MET A 1 -41.68 14.72 -75.28
CA MET A 1 -40.85 13.59 -74.83
C MET A 1 -40.14 14.02 -73.54
N ASN A 2 -40.40 13.30 -72.44
CA ASN A 2 -39.74 13.27 -71.12
C ASN A 2 -39.71 14.57 -70.29
N ARG A 3 -40.61 14.78 -69.30
CA ARG A 3 -40.66 14.26 -67.91
C ARG A 3 -39.33 14.39 -67.15
N ASN A 4 -39.35 15.15 -66.03
CA ASN A 4 -38.77 14.89 -64.69
C ASN A 4 -39.08 16.12 -63.81
N LYS A 5 -40.17 16.16 -63.04
CA LYS A 5 -40.36 15.69 -61.65
C LYS A 5 -39.47 16.35 -60.58
N ILE A 6 -40.07 17.38 -59.95
CA ILE A 6 -40.20 17.66 -58.49
C ILE A 6 -39.24 16.91 -57.56
N GLY A 7 -38.49 17.68 -56.77
CA GLY A 7 -37.84 17.25 -55.53
C GLY A 7 -37.74 18.42 -54.56
N VAL A 8 -38.80 18.63 -53.77
CA VAL A 8 -38.91 19.57 -52.66
C VAL A 8 -37.89 19.23 -51.57
N GLY A 9 -37.39 20.27 -50.91
CA GLY A 9 -36.37 20.20 -49.89
C GLY A 9 -36.74 19.42 -48.63
N ILE A 10 -35.68 18.92 -48.00
CA ILE A 10 -35.56 18.51 -46.60
C ILE A 10 -34.29 19.27 -46.15
N LEU A 11 -34.37 20.48 -45.62
CA LEU A 11 -34.71 20.83 -44.23
C LEU A 11 -33.98 19.96 -43.19
N VAL A 12 -32.90 20.54 -42.65
CA VAL A 12 -32.30 20.29 -41.32
C VAL A 12 -31.66 18.91 -41.13
N LEU A 13 -30.37 18.82 -41.49
CA LEU A 13 -29.45 17.89 -40.84
C LEU A 13 -28.57 18.67 -39.85
N ALA A 14 -29.09 18.72 -38.62
CA ALA A 14 -28.43 18.91 -37.34
C ALA A 14 -26.96 19.38 -37.37
N THR A 15 -26.80 20.67 -37.09
CA THR A 15 -25.68 21.22 -36.33
C THR A 15 -25.49 20.45 -35.03
N LEU A 16 -24.53 19.51 -34.99
CA LEU A 16 -24.06 18.89 -33.75
C LEU A 16 -22.55 18.60 -33.84
N LEU A 17 -21.76 19.66 -33.92
CA LEU A 17 -20.29 19.60 -33.78
C LEU A 17 -19.82 20.70 -32.81
N VAL A 18 -20.37 20.71 -31.61
CA VAL A 18 -19.79 21.42 -30.46
C VAL A 18 -19.98 20.52 -29.24
N GLY A 19 -18.86 20.16 -28.59
CA GLY A 19 -18.90 19.53 -27.26
C GLY A 19 -18.30 18.13 -27.16
N MET A 20 -17.12 17.87 -27.76
CA MET A 20 -16.24 16.88 -27.13
C MET A 20 -15.49 17.57 -26.00
N VAL A 21 -16.06 17.34 -24.83
CA VAL A 21 -15.54 17.54 -23.48
C VAL A 21 -14.03 17.37 -23.46
N LEU A 22 -13.33 18.44 -23.06
CA LEU A 22 -11.99 18.36 -22.50
C LEU A 22 -12.08 17.41 -21.30
N ILE A 23 -11.78 16.12 -21.50
CA ILE A 23 -11.51 15.22 -20.39
C ILE A 23 -10.29 15.83 -19.72
N PRO A 24 -10.36 16.25 -18.44
CA PRO A 24 -9.15 16.51 -17.70
C PRO A 24 -8.44 15.15 -17.66
N ALA A 25 -7.39 15.01 -18.46
CA ALA A 25 -6.40 14.00 -18.23
C ALA A 25 -5.82 14.35 -16.85
N VAL A 26 -6.40 13.79 -15.79
CA VAL A 26 -5.73 13.65 -14.51
C VAL A 26 -4.57 12.72 -14.82
N SER A 27 -3.46 13.34 -15.17
CA SER A 27 -2.17 12.71 -15.20
C SER A 27 -2.04 11.99 -13.86
N ALA A 28 -1.92 10.65 -13.92
CA ALA A 28 -1.20 9.94 -12.88
C ALA A 28 0.15 10.64 -12.83
N GLN A 29 0.33 11.53 -11.86
CA GLN A 29 1.60 12.15 -11.60
C GLN A 29 2.51 11.00 -11.19
N LYS A 30 3.25 10.49 -12.18
CA LYS A 30 4.51 9.79 -11.94
C LYS A 30 5.29 10.74 -11.05
N GLU A 31 5.41 10.40 -9.78
CA GLU A 31 6.26 11.13 -8.84
C GLU A 31 7.59 11.34 -9.55
N SER A 32 7.88 12.59 -9.88
CA SER A 32 9.15 12.96 -10.45
C SER A 32 10.20 12.58 -9.43
N SER A 33 11.06 11.66 -9.82
CA SER A 33 12.16 11.11 -9.05
C SER A 33 13.22 12.19 -8.80
N ASN A 34 12.91 13.13 -7.94
CA ASN A 34 13.87 13.98 -7.23
C ASN A 34 13.71 13.77 -5.72
N VAL A 35 13.38 12.53 -5.32
CA VAL A 35 13.57 12.11 -3.93
C VAL A 35 15.09 11.99 -3.75
N THR A 36 15.65 12.88 -2.94
CA THR A 36 16.99 12.68 -2.38
C THR A 36 16.91 11.38 -1.60
N TYR A 37 17.49 10.30 -2.14
CA TYR A 37 17.49 9.00 -1.50
C TYR A 37 18.21 9.12 -0.15
N SER A 38 17.42 9.21 0.92
CA SER A 38 17.92 9.01 2.27
C SER A 38 18.60 7.63 2.31
N LEU A 39 19.76 7.55 2.96
CA LEU A 39 20.73 6.43 2.93
C LEU A 39 20.16 5.04 3.34
N GLY A 40 18.87 4.94 3.66
CA GLY A 40 18.18 3.71 4.04
C GLY A 40 16.84 3.48 3.36
N MET A 41 16.44 4.26 2.35
CA MET A 41 15.18 4.01 1.62
C MET A 41 15.38 2.94 0.54
N ILE A 42 14.43 2.00 0.45
CA ILE A 42 14.40 0.94 -0.55
C ILE A 42 13.48 1.35 -1.68
N SER A 43 13.97 1.27 -2.92
CA SER A 43 13.12 1.49 -4.10
C SER A 43 12.22 0.28 -4.35
N GLU A 44 11.12 0.51 -5.08
CA GLU A 44 10.19 -0.53 -5.50
C GLU A 44 10.89 -1.68 -6.24
N LYS A 45 11.80 -1.36 -7.15
CA LYS A 45 12.58 -2.34 -7.90
C LYS A 45 13.48 -3.18 -6.98
N GLN A 46 14.17 -2.55 -6.03
CA GLN A 46 14.98 -3.28 -5.05
C GLN A 46 14.11 -4.19 -4.17
N ALA A 47 12.92 -3.72 -3.79
CA ALA A 47 11.97 -4.53 -3.04
C ALA A 47 11.48 -5.74 -3.86
N GLU A 48 11.25 -5.57 -5.17
CA GLU A 48 10.87 -6.67 -6.07
C GLU A 48 12.00 -7.70 -6.23
N GLU A 49 13.25 -7.26 -6.37
CA GLU A 49 14.43 -8.13 -6.42
C GLU A 49 14.56 -8.94 -5.12
N VAL A 50 14.41 -8.29 -3.97
CA VAL A 50 14.39 -8.93 -2.65
C VAL A 50 13.23 -9.91 -2.52
N ALA A 51 12.02 -9.54 -2.93
CA ALA A 51 10.86 -10.42 -2.89
C ALA A 51 11.09 -11.68 -3.75
N SER A 52 11.58 -11.50 -4.98
CA SER A 52 11.86 -12.59 -5.92
C SER A 52 12.92 -13.57 -5.42
N TYR A 53 13.97 -13.06 -4.77
CA TYR A 53 14.98 -13.91 -4.13
C TYR A 53 14.39 -14.63 -2.91
N SER A 54 13.69 -13.89 -2.05
CA SER A 54 13.20 -14.41 -0.76
C SER A 54 12.18 -15.54 -0.93
N ILE A 55 11.30 -15.49 -1.94
CA ILE A 55 10.33 -16.58 -2.16
C ILE A 55 11.01 -17.91 -2.53
N LYS A 56 12.20 -17.87 -3.17
CA LYS A 56 12.99 -19.07 -3.48
C LYS A 56 13.69 -19.62 -2.24
N GLU A 57 14.22 -18.74 -1.39
CA GLU A 57 14.80 -19.16 -0.11
C GLU A 57 13.74 -19.74 0.84
N ILE A 58 12.55 -19.11 0.87
CA ILE A 58 11.40 -19.57 1.66
C ILE A 58 10.94 -20.95 1.18
N SER A 59 10.81 -21.18 -0.13
CA SER A 59 10.39 -22.49 -0.65
C SER A 59 11.38 -23.60 -0.35
N GLY A 60 12.69 -23.31 -0.38
CA GLY A 60 13.73 -24.28 -0.03
C GLY A 60 13.87 -24.54 1.48
N SER A 61 13.40 -23.63 2.34
CA SER A 61 13.67 -23.67 3.78
C SER A 61 12.42 -23.89 4.65
N VAL A 62 11.21 -23.65 4.13
CA VAL A 62 9.96 -23.72 4.89
C VAL A 62 9.03 -24.75 4.24
N PRO A 63 8.82 -25.94 4.84
CA PRO A 63 8.11 -27.06 4.20
C PRO A 63 6.70 -26.74 3.68
N ASN A 64 6.01 -25.77 4.28
CA ASN A 64 4.66 -25.39 3.85
C ASN A 64 4.63 -24.49 2.61
N PHE A 65 5.78 -24.08 2.07
CA PHE A 65 5.90 -23.12 0.97
C PHE A 65 6.75 -23.66 -0.20
N GLU A 66 7.00 -24.98 -0.25
CA GLU A 66 7.80 -25.62 -1.31
C GLU A 66 7.28 -25.31 -2.73
N ASP A 67 5.97 -25.12 -2.87
CA ASP A 67 5.28 -24.73 -4.09
C ASP A 67 5.71 -23.35 -4.64
N TRP A 68 6.32 -22.50 -3.82
CA TRP A 68 6.82 -21.19 -4.26
C TRP A 68 8.14 -21.25 -5.04
N GLY A 69 8.77 -22.42 -5.19
CA GLY A 69 10.06 -22.60 -5.87
C GLY A 69 10.15 -21.99 -7.28
N ASP A 70 9.08 -22.16 -8.06
CA ASP A 70 8.96 -21.63 -9.43
C ASP A 70 8.03 -20.42 -9.52
N ALA A 71 7.60 -19.87 -8.38
CA ALA A 71 6.71 -18.73 -8.35
C ALA A 71 7.43 -17.43 -8.76
N THR A 72 6.62 -16.46 -9.17
CA THR A 72 7.07 -15.08 -9.46
C THR A 72 6.36 -14.12 -8.52
N VAL A 73 6.87 -12.90 -8.41
CA VAL A 73 6.20 -11.84 -7.65
C VAL A 73 5.57 -10.83 -8.60
N LYS A 74 4.43 -10.28 -8.19
CA LYS A 74 3.81 -9.13 -8.83
C LYS A 74 3.48 -8.11 -7.76
N GLN A 75 3.97 -6.89 -7.91
CA GLN A 75 3.69 -5.85 -6.95
C GLN A 75 2.18 -5.59 -6.84
N SER A 76 1.72 -5.47 -5.60
CA SER A 76 0.35 -5.13 -5.25
C SER A 76 0.23 -3.67 -4.83
N THR A 77 0.91 -3.24 -3.76
CA THR A 77 0.67 -1.94 -3.15
C THR A 77 1.85 -1.46 -2.30
N ALA A 78 2.06 -0.14 -2.22
CA ALA A 78 2.92 0.48 -1.23
C ALA A 78 2.12 0.86 0.03
N TYR A 79 2.67 0.54 1.19
CA TYR A 79 2.11 0.80 2.52
C TYR A 79 2.87 1.92 3.22
N TYR A 80 2.20 2.58 4.17
CA TYR A 80 2.74 3.73 4.87
C TYR A 80 2.68 3.57 6.40
N ASP A 81 3.50 4.33 7.10
CA ASP A 81 3.38 4.53 8.54
C ASP A 81 2.40 5.68 8.87
N LEU A 82 2.25 5.98 10.17
CA LEU A 82 1.39 7.07 10.66
C LEU A 82 1.90 8.47 10.28
N ASP A 83 3.21 8.63 10.07
CA ASP A 83 3.81 9.88 9.56
C ASP A 83 3.58 10.06 8.06
N GLY A 84 3.07 9.02 7.39
CA GLY A 84 2.84 8.98 5.96
C GLY A 84 4.09 8.68 5.14
N LYS A 85 5.19 8.22 5.75
CA LYS A 85 6.36 7.69 5.06
C LYS A 85 6.07 6.26 4.62
N ARG A 86 6.71 5.83 3.53
CA ARG A 86 6.54 4.46 3.03
C ARG A 86 7.18 3.49 4.02
N SER A 87 6.44 2.49 4.48
CA SER A 87 6.90 1.50 5.46
C SER A 87 7.15 0.12 4.84
N ALA A 88 6.38 -0.25 3.81
CA ALA A 88 6.51 -1.54 3.15
C ALA A 88 6.02 -1.52 1.69
N TYR A 89 6.45 -2.52 0.93
CA TYR A 89 5.91 -2.93 -0.36
C TYR A 89 5.30 -4.31 -0.22
N SER A 90 4.08 -4.49 -0.70
CA SER A 90 3.45 -5.81 -0.79
C SER A 90 3.53 -6.37 -2.21
N PHE A 91 3.84 -7.65 -2.30
CA PHE A 91 3.87 -8.39 -3.54
C PHE A 91 2.98 -9.63 -3.43
N ASN A 92 2.17 -9.86 -4.46
CA ASN A 92 1.48 -11.13 -4.63
C ASN A 92 2.46 -12.16 -5.18
N VAL A 93 2.48 -13.34 -4.57
CA VAL A 93 3.22 -14.49 -5.08
C VAL A 93 2.33 -15.22 -6.08
N ILE A 94 2.81 -15.34 -7.31
CA ILE A 94 2.09 -15.87 -8.45
C ILE A 94 2.72 -17.20 -8.87
N GLU A 95 1.94 -18.27 -8.73
CA GLU A 95 2.30 -19.62 -9.14
C GLU A 95 1.20 -20.12 -10.09
N ASN A 96 1.57 -20.76 -11.21
CA ASN A 96 0.60 -21.27 -12.19
C ASN A 96 -0.46 -20.24 -12.64
N LYS A 97 -0.05 -18.96 -12.75
CA LYS A 97 -0.91 -17.79 -13.08
C LYS A 97 -2.00 -17.47 -12.05
N GLN A 98 -1.93 -18.05 -10.86
CA GLN A 98 -2.83 -17.78 -9.75
C GLN A 98 -2.05 -17.23 -8.55
N GLN A 99 -2.73 -16.51 -7.68
CA GLN A 99 -2.13 -16.01 -6.44
C GLN A 99 -2.00 -17.18 -5.46
N ALA A 100 -0.77 -17.54 -5.13
CA ALA A 100 -0.43 -18.56 -4.14
C ALA A 100 -0.20 -17.98 -2.73
N GLY A 101 -0.04 -16.65 -2.64
CA GLY A 101 0.10 -15.94 -1.38
C GLY A 101 0.63 -14.53 -1.57
N TYR A 102 1.30 -14.01 -0.55
CA TYR A 102 1.93 -12.70 -0.57
C TYR A 102 3.22 -12.66 0.27
N ILE A 103 4.03 -11.63 0.02
CA ILE A 103 5.21 -11.26 0.80
C ILE A 103 5.29 -9.73 0.95
N PHE A 104 5.64 -9.25 2.14
CA PHE A 104 5.92 -7.84 2.41
C PHE A 104 7.41 -7.62 2.57
N ILE A 105 7.91 -6.63 1.83
CA ILE A 105 9.29 -6.18 1.89
C ILE A 105 9.35 -4.80 2.52
N SER A 106 10.30 -4.58 3.44
CA SER A 106 10.46 -3.26 4.05
C SER A 106 10.84 -2.20 3.01
N ALA A 107 10.25 -1.02 3.14
CA ALA A 107 10.62 0.14 2.33
C ALA A 107 11.85 0.86 2.88
N THR A 108 12.42 0.39 3.99
CA THR A 108 13.55 1.00 4.68
C THR A 108 14.53 -0.05 5.21
N LYS A 109 15.81 0.33 5.38
CA LYS A 109 16.86 -0.54 5.93
C LYS A 109 16.85 -0.63 7.46
N ASP A 110 16.10 0.23 8.13
CA ASP A 110 15.95 0.22 9.59
C ASP A 110 15.09 -0.95 10.11
N ASN A 111 14.44 -1.69 9.22
CA ASN A 111 13.65 -2.88 9.53
C ASN A 111 13.99 -4.07 8.61
N TYR A 112 13.72 -5.29 9.06
CA TYR A 112 14.11 -6.52 8.37
C TYR A 112 13.65 -6.53 6.91
N PRO A 113 14.45 -7.08 5.97
CA PRO A 113 14.10 -7.06 4.55
C PRO A 113 12.74 -7.68 4.26
N VAL A 114 12.51 -8.90 4.76
CA VAL A 114 11.20 -9.57 4.72
C VAL A 114 10.49 -9.30 6.03
N LEU A 115 9.33 -8.65 5.96
CA LEU A 115 8.52 -8.30 7.13
C LEU A 115 7.53 -9.42 7.47
N GLU A 116 6.96 -10.04 6.45
CA GLU A 116 6.01 -11.14 6.58
C GLU A 116 5.75 -11.81 5.23
N PHE A 117 5.17 -13.01 5.28
CA PHE A 117 4.66 -13.74 4.13
C PHE A 117 3.59 -14.74 4.57
N SER A 118 2.67 -15.07 3.67
CA SER A 118 1.59 -16.02 3.94
C SER A 118 0.98 -16.55 2.64
N LYS A 119 0.32 -17.71 2.72
CA LYS A 119 -0.55 -18.24 1.63
C LYS A 119 -1.91 -17.53 1.52
N GLY A 120 -2.20 -16.64 2.46
CA GLY A 120 -3.44 -15.85 2.46
C GLY A 120 -3.47 -14.75 1.39
N LYS A 121 -4.46 -13.87 1.51
CA LYS A 121 -4.56 -12.64 0.72
C LYS A 121 -4.08 -11.45 1.53
N ILE A 122 -3.56 -10.44 0.84
CA ILE A 122 -3.18 -9.18 1.46
C ILE A 122 -4.46 -8.51 2.02
N PRO A 123 -4.49 -7.99 3.26
CA PRO A 123 -5.70 -7.48 3.88
C PRO A 123 -6.45 -6.41 3.08
N ASN A 124 -5.73 -5.50 2.40
CA ASN A 124 -6.35 -4.46 1.56
C ASN A 124 -6.92 -4.98 0.22
N GLU A 125 -6.65 -6.23 -0.15
CA GLU A 125 -7.23 -6.88 -1.33
C GLU A 125 -8.49 -7.70 -1.00
N ILE A 126 -8.85 -7.82 0.29
CA ILE A 126 -10.06 -8.52 0.74
C ILE A 126 -11.25 -7.56 0.60
N PRO A 127 -12.23 -7.82 -0.29
CA PRO A 127 -13.33 -6.88 -0.57
C PRO A 127 -14.20 -6.60 0.64
N GLU A 128 -14.38 -7.60 1.51
CA GLU A 128 -15.15 -7.46 2.75
C GLU A 128 -14.52 -6.41 3.68
N PHE A 129 -13.19 -6.47 3.90
CA PHE A 129 -12.48 -5.55 4.78
C PHE A 129 -12.54 -4.13 4.25
N THR A 130 -12.26 -3.93 2.96
CA THR A 130 -12.27 -2.61 2.32
C THR A 130 -13.68 -2.00 2.21
N THR A 131 -14.71 -2.82 2.02
CA THR A 131 -16.11 -2.34 2.00
C THR A 131 -16.53 -1.89 3.39
N ARG A 132 -16.27 -2.69 4.43
CA ARG A 132 -16.60 -2.35 5.82
C ARG A 132 -15.83 -1.11 6.28
N SER A 133 -14.53 -1.02 5.99
CA SER A 133 -13.72 0.14 6.37
C SER A 133 -14.21 1.43 5.72
N LYS A 134 -14.60 1.38 4.44
CA LYS A 134 -15.19 2.51 3.73
C LYS A 134 -16.52 2.95 4.36
N SER A 135 -17.38 2.01 4.71
CA SER A 135 -18.66 2.31 5.38
C SER A 135 -18.46 2.99 6.73
N LEU A 136 -17.52 2.50 7.55
CA LEU A 136 -17.20 3.12 8.85
C LEU A 136 -16.66 4.55 8.70
N ALA A 137 -15.80 4.79 7.72
CA ALA A 137 -15.33 6.14 7.42
C ALA A 137 -16.48 7.07 7.00
N GLN A 138 -17.42 6.57 6.20
CA GLN A 138 -18.61 7.33 5.80
C GLN A 138 -19.56 7.60 6.97
N GLU A 139 -19.78 6.63 7.85
CA GLU A 139 -20.56 6.80 9.08
C GLU A 139 -19.95 7.86 9.98
N ARG A 140 -18.61 7.88 10.12
CA ARG A 140 -17.90 8.91 10.87
C ARG A 140 -18.09 10.29 10.26
N ALA A 141 -17.96 10.42 8.93
CA ALA A 141 -18.22 11.67 8.22
C ALA A 141 -19.66 12.17 8.45
N ASN A 142 -20.65 11.27 8.34
CA ASN A 142 -22.05 11.59 8.58
C ASN A 142 -22.31 12.02 10.03
N LYS A 143 -21.65 11.38 11.00
CA LYS A 143 -21.75 11.73 12.42
C LYS A 143 -21.21 13.13 12.69
N ILE A 144 -20.02 13.47 12.16
CA ILE A 144 -19.43 14.81 12.30
C ILE A 144 -20.37 15.88 11.74
N ARG A 145 -20.99 15.63 10.59
CA ARG A 145 -21.98 16.54 9.99
C ARG A 145 -23.21 16.76 10.88
N LEU A 146 -23.66 15.73 11.60
CA LEU A 146 -24.79 15.84 12.52
C LEU A 146 -24.42 16.55 13.84
N GLU A 147 -23.17 16.41 14.28
CA GLU A 147 -22.64 17.02 15.49
C GLU A 147 -22.17 18.48 15.28
N SER A 148 -21.90 18.89 14.03
CA SER A 148 -21.43 20.24 13.71
C SER A 148 -22.59 21.22 13.54
N ASN A 149 -22.40 22.45 14.05
CA ASN A 149 -23.38 23.53 13.89
C ASN A 149 -23.56 23.96 12.43
N GLU A 150 -22.49 23.87 11.64
CA GLU A 150 -22.43 24.30 10.25
C GLU A 150 -22.99 23.23 9.28
N LYS A 151 -23.23 22.00 9.78
CA LYS A 151 -23.70 20.85 8.97
C LYS A 151 -22.86 20.64 7.71
N GLU A 152 -21.57 20.93 7.79
CA GLU A 152 -20.62 20.82 6.69
C GLU A 152 -20.63 19.39 6.13
N GLU A 153 -20.79 19.26 4.82
CA GLU A 153 -20.77 17.98 4.13
C GLU A 153 -19.33 17.51 3.95
N LEU A 154 -19.05 16.30 4.44
CA LEU A 154 -17.74 15.68 4.33
C LEU A 154 -17.82 14.45 3.44
N THR A 155 -16.90 14.38 2.48
CA THR A 155 -16.71 13.24 1.60
C THR A 155 -15.46 12.47 2.02
N ILE A 156 -15.45 11.16 1.80
CA ILE A 156 -14.27 10.33 2.10
C ILE A 156 -13.30 10.31 0.91
N GLY A 157 -12.02 10.53 1.19
CA GLY A 157 -10.94 10.43 0.22
C GLY A 157 -10.62 8.98 -0.18
N LYS A 158 -9.58 8.83 -1.01
CA LYS A 158 -9.05 7.49 -1.35
C LYS A 158 -8.42 6.83 -0.12
N MET A 159 -8.55 5.52 -0.05
CA MET A 159 -7.89 4.71 0.99
C MET A 159 -6.37 4.81 0.84
N LYS A 160 -5.69 5.18 1.93
CA LYS A 160 -4.24 5.03 2.09
C LYS A 160 -3.96 3.85 3.03
N PRO A 161 -3.35 2.77 2.55
CA PRO A 161 -3.10 1.58 3.37
C PRO A 161 -1.91 1.83 4.30
N LEU A 162 -2.08 1.49 5.58
CA LEU A 162 -1.03 1.60 6.59
C LEU A 162 -0.59 0.21 7.06
N TYR A 163 0.71 0.05 7.27
CA TYR A 163 1.31 -1.17 7.80
C TYR A 163 2.14 -0.81 9.03
N LEU A 164 1.65 -1.22 10.21
CA LEU A 164 2.34 -1.03 11.49
C LEU A 164 2.86 -2.36 12.09
N GLY A 165 2.74 -3.45 11.33
CA GLY A 165 3.18 -4.78 11.71
C GLY A 165 2.25 -5.88 11.17
N PRO A 166 2.62 -7.16 11.35
CA PRO A 166 1.94 -8.30 10.74
C PRO A 166 0.51 -8.58 11.24
N THR A 167 0.08 -7.85 12.26
CA THR A 167 -1.29 -7.90 12.80
C THR A 167 -1.98 -6.54 12.75
N PHE A 168 -1.33 -5.53 12.18
CA PHE A 168 -1.71 -4.12 12.29
C PHE A 168 -1.79 -3.49 10.90
N TYR A 169 -2.87 -3.82 10.18
CA TYR A 169 -3.18 -3.29 8.87
C TYR A 169 -4.34 -2.31 8.99
N TYR A 170 -4.12 -1.07 8.54
CA TYR A 170 -5.14 -0.05 8.62
C TYR A 170 -5.44 0.58 7.27
N ALA A 171 -6.64 1.14 7.16
CA ALA A 171 -7.03 2.03 6.10
C ALA A 171 -7.17 3.44 6.67
N GLU A 172 -6.35 4.38 6.19
CA GLU A 172 -6.52 5.81 6.43
C GLU A 172 -7.40 6.42 5.34
N TYR A 173 -8.44 7.14 5.75
CA TYR A 173 -9.29 7.96 4.89
C TYR A 173 -9.23 9.41 5.35
N ALA A 174 -8.90 10.33 4.45
CA ALA A 174 -9.12 11.75 4.70
C ALA A 174 -10.62 12.07 4.57
N LEU A 175 -11.16 12.83 5.51
CA LEU A 175 -12.46 13.47 5.38
C LEU A 175 -12.27 14.84 4.76
N ILE A 176 -12.89 15.06 3.61
CA ILE A 176 -12.64 16.20 2.72
C ILE A 176 -13.91 17.03 2.67
N ASP A 177 -13.78 18.33 2.90
CA ASP A 177 -14.88 19.29 2.75
C ASP A 177 -15.24 19.56 1.28
N THR A 178 -16.25 20.40 1.07
CA THR A 178 -16.71 20.80 -0.27
C THR A 178 -15.68 21.64 -1.04
N GLU A 179 -14.70 22.23 -0.35
CA GLU A 179 -13.59 22.99 -0.94
C GLU A 179 -12.40 22.08 -1.31
N GLY A 180 -12.47 20.78 -1.00
CA GLY A 180 -11.40 19.83 -1.27
C GLY A 180 -10.31 19.78 -0.19
N LYS A 181 -10.53 20.42 0.97
CA LYS A 181 -9.58 20.46 2.08
C LYS A 181 -9.84 19.31 3.06
N ALA A 182 -8.76 18.61 3.44
CA ALA A 182 -8.82 17.59 4.47
C ALA A 182 -9.07 18.21 5.85
N LYS A 183 -10.12 17.74 6.54
CA LYS A 183 -10.53 18.20 7.88
C LYS A 183 -10.11 17.22 8.98
N GLU A 184 -10.30 15.93 8.75
CA GLU A 184 -10.02 14.87 9.71
C GLU A 184 -9.45 13.65 8.97
N LYS A 185 -8.74 12.79 9.71
CA LYS A 185 -8.34 11.47 9.26
C LYS A 185 -9.11 10.42 10.04
N VAL A 186 -9.69 9.46 9.35
CA VAL A 186 -10.28 8.26 9.95
C VAL A 186 -9.36 7.09 9.65
N ILE A 187 -8.88 6.43 10.69
CA ILE A 187 -8.08 5.22 10.56
C ILE A 187 -8.94 4.04 10.99
N VAL A 188 -9.03 3.03 10.13
CA VAL A 188 -9.83 1.83 10.38
C VAL A 188 -8.92 0.61 10.37
N ASP A 189 -9.01 -0.21 11.41
CA ASP A 189 -8.42 -1.55 11.43
C ASP A 189 -9.11 -2.44 10.41
N LEU A 190 -8.35 -2.91 9.41
CA LEU A 190 -8.90 -3.67 8.29
C LEU A 190 -9.46 -5.04 8.74
N PRO A 191 -8.68 -5.92 9.39
CA PRO A 191 -9.20 -7.20 9.89
C PRO A 191 -10.36 -7.06 10.87
N PHE A 192 -10.29 -6.12 11.82
CA PHE A 192 -11.28 -6.04 12.90
C PHE A 192 -12.45 -5.10 12.60
N SER A 193 -12.37 -4.29 11.54
CA SER A 193 -13.40 -3.31 11.17
C SER A 193 -13.73 -2.37 12.33
N THR A 194 -12.72 -1.75 12.94
CA THR A 194 -12.88 -0.79 14.04
C THR A 194 -12.17 0.51 13.73
N ILE A 195 -12.80 1.65 14.04
CA ILE A 195 -12.12 2.95 13.97
C ILE A 195 -11.13 3.03 15.12
N VAL A 196 -9.87 3.32 14.79
CA VAL A 196 -8.77 3.44 15.75
C VAL A 196 -8.44 4.91 15.97
N ASP A 197 -8.37 5.31 17.24
CA ASP A 197 -7.94 6.63 17.67
C ASP A 197 -6.62 6.49 18.43
N PHE A 198 -5.50 6.72 17.75
CA PHE A 198 -4.17 6.62 18.35
C PHE A 198 -3.89 7.70 19.41
N ASN A 199 -4.73 8.74 19.49
CA ASN A 199 -4.60 9.79 20.51
C ASN A 199 -5.39 9.47 21.78
N LYS A 200 -6.30 8.49 21.75
CA LYS A 200 -7.02 8.01 22.94
C LYS A 200 -6.31 6.78 23.50
N SER A 201 -5.74 6.92 24.69
CA SER A 201 -5.28 5.78 25.46
C SER A 201 -6.50 4.94 25.88
N ASN A 202 -6.77 3.85 25.19
CA ASN A 202 -7.82 2.89 25.57
C ASN A 202 -7.42 2.03 26.79
N VAL A 203 -6.24 2.27 27.36
CA VAL A 203 -5.73 1.55 28.52
C VAL A 203 -5.77 2.48 29.73
N SER A 204 -6.74 2.27 30.61
CA SER A 204 -6.67 2.77 31.99
C SER A 204 -5.69 1.86 32.74
N ILE A 205 -4.39 2.08 32.57
CA ILE A 205 -3.41 1.45 33.45
C ILE A 205 -3.57 2.16 34.81
N PRO A 206 -3.88 1.46 35.91
CA PRO A 206 -3.62 2.00 37.24
C PRO A 206 -2.10 2.09 37.36
N VAL A 207 -1.53 3.19 36.88
CA VAL A 207 -0.08 3.41 36.91
C VAL A 207 0.27 3.77 38.35
N ASN A 208 0.79 2.80 39.08
CA ASN A 208 1.81 3.10 40.09
C ASN A 208 3.06 3.43 39.27
N GLU A 209 3.48 4.70 39.22
CA GLU A 209 4.55 5.20 38.32
C GLU A 209 5.90 4.48 38.51
N GLU A 210 6.05 3.73 39.60
CA GLU A 210 7.23 2.94 39.91
C GLU A 210 7.27 1.56 39.21
N ASP A 211 6.14 1.02 38.71
CA ASP A 211 6.06 -0.38 38.23
C ASP A 211 6.14 -0.55 36.69
N CYS A 212 6.05 0.53 35.91
CA CYS A 212 6.17 0.49 34.43
C CYS A 212 7.54 1.02 33.98
N LEU A 213 8.60 0.28 34.30
CA LEU A 213 10.01 0.61 34.07
C LEU A 213 10.47 0.45 32.59
N PHE A 214 9.67 0.85 31.61
CA PHE A 214 10.18 1.10 30.25
C PHE A 214 10.68 2.55 30.18
N ASN A 215 11.85 2.81 30.74
CA ASN A 215 12.50 4.11 30.56
C ASN A 215 12.82 4.30 29.05
N ASN A 216 12.61 5.51 28.53
CA ASN A 216 12.83 5.88 27.13
C ASN A 216 14.19 5.42 26.58
N THR A 217 15.23 5.40 27.43
CA THR A 217 16.57 4.89 27.07
C THR A 217 16.57 3.41 26.66
N TYR A 218 15.80 2.56 27.35
CA TYR A 218 15.70 1.13 27.02
C TYR A 218 14.97 0.92 25.68
N LEU A 219 13.88 1.65 25.45
CA LEU A 219 13.15 1.59 24.18
C LEU A 219 14.02 2.06 23.01
N GLN A 220 14.78 3.14 23.21
CA GLN A 220 15.74 3.62 22.23
C GLN A 220 16.83 2.58 21.95
N GLN A 221 17.42 1.97 22.99
CA GLN A 221 18.44 0.93 22.81
C GLN A 221 17.90 -0.27 22.04
N GLN A 222 16.67 -0.70 22.31
CA GLN A 222 16.01 -1.77 21.56
C GLN A 222 15.79 -1.41 20.09
N GLN A 223 15.43 -0.16 19.81
CA GLN A 223 15.29 0.33 18.43
C GLN A 223 16.64 0.35 17.71
N GLU A 224 17.70 0.84 18.35
CA GLU A 224 19.06 0.86 17.79
C GLU A 224 19.57 -0.57 17.48
N MET A 225 19.38 -1.53 18.40
CA MET A 225 19.76 -2.93 18.17
C MET A 225 18.98 -3.55 17.01
N ARG A 226 17.67 -3.28 16.89
CA ARG A 226 16.85 -3.75 15.77
C ARG A 226 17.35 -3.18 14.45
N THR A 227 17.65 -1.88 14.40
CA THR A 227 18.19 -1.23 13.21
C THR A 227 19.55 -1.79 12.81
N GLN A 228 20.47 -2.03 13.77
CA GLN A 228 21.77 -2.65 13.49
C GLN A 228 21.64 -4.08 12.94
N ASN A 229 20.79 -4.89 13.56
CA ASN A 229 20.52 -6.25 13.11
C ASN A 229 19.90 -6.26 11.71
N SER A 230 18.95 -5.36 11.46
CA SER A 230 18.33 -5.16 10.16
C SER A 230 19.36 -4.81 9.08
N ASN A 231 20.20 -3.80 9.33
CA ASN A 231 21.24 -3.38 8.38
C ASN A 231 22.21 -4.54 8.03
N THR A 232 22.53 -5.38 9.02
CA THR A 232 23.35 -6.58 8.80
C THR A 232 22.63 -7.56 7.87
N LYS A 233 21.34 -7.81 8.09
CA LYS A 233 20.53 -8.69 7.22
C LYS A 233 20.41 -8.16 5.80
N TRP A 234 20.18 -6.85 5.64
CA TRP A 234 20.18 -6.19 4.33
C TRP A 234 21.53 -6.38 3.61
N THR A 235 22.65 -6.13 4.29
CA THR A 235 23.98 -6.25 3.69
C THR A 235 24.27 -7.68 3.21
N VAL A 236 23.91 -8.68 4.01
CA VAL A 236 24.08 -10.09 3.64
C VAL A 236 23.21 -10.44 2.44
N LEU A 237 21.94 -10.07 2.47
CA LEU A 237 20.99 -10.34 1.40
C LEU A 237 21.39 -9.68 0.08
N GLU A 238 21.79 -8.42 0.10
CA GLU A 238 22.26 -7.69 -1.09
C GLU A 238 23.47 -8.38 -1.73
N LYS A 239 24.40 -8.89 -0.91
CA LYS A 239 25.55 -9.67 -1.37
C LYS A 239 25.13 -10.99 -2.01
N GLU A 240 24.17 -11.70 -1.43
CA GLU A 240 23.66 -12.96 -1.97
C GLU A 240 22.91 -12.77 -3.29
N ILE A 241 22.06 -11.73 -3.39
CA ILE A 241 21.37 -11.35 -4.64
C ILE A 241 22.37 -10.99 -5.74
N ALA A 242 23.42 -10.23 -5.41
CA ALA A 242 24.47 -9.90 -6.36
C ALA A 242 25.23 -11.15 -6.85
N ASN A 243 25.57 -12.07 -5.94
CA ASN A 243 26.27 -13.30 -6.27
C ASN A 243 25.40 -14.22 -7.15
N SER A 244 24.13 -14.43 -6.81
CA SER A 244 23.22 -15.27 -7.61
C SER A 244 23.04 -14.73 -9.03
N SER A 245 22.94 -13.41 -9.20
CA SER A 245 22.86 -12.75 -10.50
C SER A 245 24.11 -12.95 -11.37
N SER A 246 25.29 -13.01 -10.74
CA SER A 246 26.57 -13.25 -11.43
C SER A 246 26.73 -14.70 -11.93
N TYR A 247 26.13 -15.68 -11.24
CA TYR A 247 26.12 -17.08 -11.68
C TYR A 247 25.20 -17.30 -12.89
N SER A 248 24.06 -16.60 -12.97
CA SER A 248 23.15 -16.70 -14.12
C SER A 248 23.77 -16.14 -15.41
N THR A 249 24.55 -15.06 -15.33
CA THR A 249 25.17 -14.43 -16.52
C THR A 249 26.38 -15.21 -17.05
N SER A 250 27.18 -15.83 -16.18
CA SER A 250 28.31 -16.67 -16.61
C SER A 250 27.86 -17.96 -17.30
N SER A 251 26.73 -18.55 -16.88
CA SER A 251 26.19 -19.79 -17.45
C SER A 251 25.56 -19.60 -18.83
N SER A 252 25.01 -18.43 -19.14
CA SER A 252 24.43 -18.11 -20.46
C SER A 252 25.47 -17.73 -21.52
N SER A 253 26.75 -17.57 -21.14
CA SER A 253 27.84 -17.21 -22.07
C SER A 253 28.58 -18.41 -22.66
N LYS A 254 28.14 -19.63 -22.33
CA LYS A 254 28.66 -20.91 -22.84
C LYS A 254 27.59 -21.70 -23.60
N LEU A 255 27.01 -21.12 -24.64
CA LEU A 255 26.27 -21.84 -25.69
C LEU A 255 26.54 -21.19 -27.04
#